data_AF-A0A380NAM2-F1
#
_entry.id   AF-A0A380NAM2-F1
#
_cell.length_a   1.000
_cell.length_b   1.000
_cell.length_c   1.000
_cell.angle_alpha   90.00
_cell.angle_beta   90.00
_cell.angle_gamma   90.00
#
_symmetry.space_group_name_H-M   'P 1'
#
loop_
_entity.id
_entity.type
_entity.pdbx_description
1 polymer ?
#
loop_
_entity_poly.entity_id
_entity_poly.type
_entity_poly.pdbx_seq_one_letter_code
_entity_poly.pdbx_strand_id
1 'polypeptide(L)'
;MDFGTQGSRAPADLAWLRGVDAYTMGAYPQAEEEFREAVRLDPRMADGWLGLHALRIDTTTALLHMYEHRDRFGEQRARHRRTLNSWYWLGWWVQPVLESGRDLLLAHASHWLDGRHVPELDRALAGLPPVEADPQVRFLHACRAYLVKDWEQLVRHTDPLREDPLLGIEAGLFGGMARVRLEMFGHAEPLLSAALMRCRSEQPQRKELRYWLARAHEGTGRSAAALPLYRAVHRVDPAFMDTAARLAAITEGDGYADLADAVDLSTVAVAQNTEAPEQAEPVPGTEPGGRELRTEAVPDPVSLPVPPETAREKPASARPAGGWLPTGSADPVALEQALAELERMVGLEPVKRQVKALSAQLSMARLRAGQGLPVRPPKRHFVFSGPSGTGKTTVARILGRVFYALGLLGGDHLVEAQRSDLVGEYLGQTAVKANELIDSALGGVLFVDEAYSLSNGAYGRGDAYGDEALQVLLKRAEDNRDRLVVILAGYPEGMDQLLTANPGLGSRFTTRVDFPSYRPSELTAIGGVLAAENGDGWDEEALEELRSISGHVVEQGWIDELGNGRFLRTLYEKSCAYRDLRLTGFPRSPGREDLSTLRLPDLMQAYGEVLSGRGPRNPPPL
;
A
#
# COMPACT_ATOMS: atom_id res chain seq x y z
N MET A 1 67.68 -16.33 5.27
CA MET A 1 66.30 -16.85 5.08
C MET A 1 65.83 -17.31 6.45
N ASP A 2 65.17 -16.42 7.19
CA ASP A 2 64.47 -16.82 8.42
C ASP A 2 63.02 -17.12 8.07
N PHE A 3 62.67 -18.40 8.06
CA PHE A 3 61.27 -18.82 7.99
C PHE A 3 60.64 -18.62 9.36
N GLY A 4 60.18 -17.39 9.60
CA GLY A 4 59.39 -17.06 10.78
C GLY A 4 58.17 -17.98 10.89
N THR A 5 58.07 -18.66 12.03
CA THR A 5 57.00 -19.62 12.35
C THR A 5 55.63 -18.98 12.20
N GLN A 6 54.83 -19.48 11.24
CA GLN A 6 53.40 -19.18 11.20
C GLN A 6 52.74 -19.83 12.42
N GLY A 7 52.45 -19.03 13.44
CA GLY A 7 51.66 -19.48 14.59
C GLY A 7 50.31 -20.03 14.13
N SER A 8 49.86 -21.13 14.74
CA SER A 8 48.55 -21.72 14.49
C SER A 8 47.47 -20.66 14.69
N ARG A 9 46.72 -20.31 13.63
CA ARG A 9 45.56 -19.43 13.73
C ARG A 9 44.58 -20.03 14.74
N ALA A 10 44.02 -19.20 15.63
CA ALA A 10 43.05 -19.69 16.60
C ALA A 10 41.83 -20.27 15.87
N PRO A 11 41.17 -21.31 16.41
CA PRO A 11 39.98 -21.88 15.76
C PRO A 11 38.89 -20.84 15.46
N ALA A 12 38.73 -19.85 16.33
CA ALA A 12 37.80 -18.73 16.14
C ALA A 12 38.21 -17.82 14.96
N ASP A 13 39.50 -17.47 14.82
CA ASP A 13 40.01 -16.69 13.69
C ASP A 13 39.76 -17.42 12.35
N LEU A 14 39.86 -18.75 12.34
CA LEU A 14 39.59 -19.57 11.16
C LEU A 14 38.10 -19.61 10.81
N ALA A 15 37.21 -19.71 11.80
CA ALA A 15 35.76 -19.61 11.59
C ALA A 15 35.38 -18.22 11.07
N TRP A 16 35.91 -17.15 11.67
CA TRP A 16 35.70 -15.78 11.21
C TRP A 16 36.13 -15.56 9.76
N LEU A 17 37.32 -16.08 9.38
CA LEU A 17 37.81 -16.02 8.00
C LEU A 17 36.88 -16.74 7.01
N ARG A 18 36.38 -17.94 7.36
CA ARG A 18 35.42 -18.67 6.51
C ARG A 18 34.09 -17.92 6.42
N GLY A 19 33.63 -17.31 7.51
CA GLY A 19 32.45 -16.44 7.52
C GLY A 19 32.56 -15.24 6.58
N VAL A 20 33.70 -14.53 6.60
CA VAL A 20 33.95 -13.40 5.69
C VAL A 20 34.08 -13.86 4.23
N ASP A 21 34.78 -14.97 3.97
CA ASP A 21 34.94 -15.48 2.62
C ASP A 21 33.59 -15.96 2.06
N ALA A 22 32.76 -16.65 2.85
CA ALA A 22 31.40 -17.05 2.48
C ALA A 22 30.46 -15.84 2.27
N TYR A 23 30.54 -14.83 3.14
CA TYR A 23 29.78 -13.57 3.01
C TYR A 23 30.12 -12.85 1.70
N THR A 24 31.40 -12.83 1.33
CA THR A 24 31.89 -12.21 0.09
C THR A 24 31.43 -12.98 -1.17
N MET A 25 31.20 -14.30 -1.04
CA MET A 25 30.65 -15.14 -2.12
C MET A 25 29.11 -15.15 -2.16
N GLY A 26 28.42 -14.42 -1.28
CA GLY A 26 26.95 -14.42 -1.19
C GLY A 26 26.36 -15.68 -0.55
N ALA A 27 27.20 -16.56 0.03
CA ALA A 27 26.78 -17.79 0.70
C ALA A 27 26.30 -17.51 2.14
N TYR A 28 25.28 -16.66 2.28
CA TYR A 28 24.86 -16.11 3.57
C TYR A 28 24.53 -17.14 4.67
N PRO A 29 23.86 -18.28 4.41
CA PRO A 29 23.62 -19.29 5.46
C PRO A 29 24.92 -19.92 6.00
N GLN A 30 25.92 -20.11 5.15
CA GLN A 30 27.24 -20.61 5.56
C GLN A 30 28.01 -19.52 6.31
N ALA A 31 27.92 -18.26 5.87
CA ALA A 31 28.52 -17.14 6.58
C ALA A 31 27.94 -16.99 8.00
N GLU A 32 26.63 -17.19 8.15
CA GLU A 32 25.91 -17.17 9.43
C GLU A 32 26.40 -18.26 10.38
N GLU A 33 26.51 -19.51 9.91
CA GLU A 33 27.04 -20.63 10.69
C GLU A 33 28.48 -20.37 11.17
N GLU A 34 29.34 -19.90 10.27
CA GLU A 34 30.75 -19.63 10.56
C GLU A 34 30.95 -18.43 11.49
N PHE A 35 30.15 -17.37 11.37
CA PHE A 35 30.17 -16.25 12.33
C PHE A 35 29.60 -16.66 13.69
N ARG A 36 28.56 -17.49 13.75
CA ARG A 36 28.08 -18.07 15.03
C ARG A 36 29.16 -18.92 15.69
N GLU A 37 29.86 -19.77 14.93
CA GLU A 37 30.95 -20.58 15.45
C GLU A 37 32.12 -19.71 15.95
N ALA A 38 32.46 -18.64 15.23
CA ALA A 38 33.48 -17.69 15.66
C ALA A 38 33.15 -17.04 17.03
N VAL A 39 31.92 -16.52 17.22
CA VAL A 39 31.51 -15.93 18.51
C VAL A 39 31.21 -16.97 19.58
N ARG A 40 30.92 -18.23 19.23
CA ARG A 40 30.82 -19.33 20.20
C ARG A 40 32.20 -19.73 20.75
N LEU A 41 33.23 -19.67 19.92
CA LEU A 41 34.61 -19.99 20.27
C LEU A 41 35.33 -18.82 20.99
N ASP A 42 35.08 -17.57 20.56
CA ASP A 42 35.50 -16.34 21.24
C ASP A 42 34.33 -15.34 21.32
N PRO A 43 33.51 -15.38 22.40
CA PRO A 43 32.40 -14.44 22.60
C PRO A 43 32.83 -12.98 22.63
N ARG A 44 34.13 -12.70 22.85
CA ARG A 44 34.69 -11.35 22.87
C ARG A 44 35.16 -10.87 21.48
N MET A 45 34.92 -11.65 20.42
CA MET A 45 35.30 -11.28 19.06
C MET A 45 34.28 -10.30 18.45
N ALA A 46 34.50 -9.00 18.66
CA ALA A 46 33.61 -7.95 18.17
C ALA A 46 33.43 -7.96 16.64
N ASP A 47 34.47 -8.29 15.86
CA ASP A 47 34.35 -8.46 14.40
C ASP A 47 33.54 -9.70 13.97
N GLY A 48 33.35 -10.69 14.85
CA GLY A 48 32.45 -11.84 14.61
C GLY A 48 30.98 -11.44 14.80
N TRP A 49 30.71 -10.69 15.86
CA TRP A 49 29.40 -10.05 16.07
C TRP A 49 29.05 -9.06 14.95
N LEU A 50 30.03 -8.35 14.39
CA LEU A 50 29.83 -7.52 13.19
C LEU A 50 29.34 -8.33 11.98
N GLY A 51 29.80 -9.57 11.83
CA GLY A 51 29.34 -10.48 10.77
C GLY A 51 27.87 -10.89 10.94
N LEU A 52 27.46 -11.23 12.16
CA LEU A 52 26.05 -11.51 12.47
C LEU A 52 25.17 -10.25 12.28
N HIS A 53 25.66 -9.07 12.69
CA HIS A 53 24.98 -7.80 12.47
C HIS A 53 24.85 -7.44 10.97
N ALA A 54 25.88 -7.73 10.15
CA ALA A 54 25.84 -7.59 8.69
C ALA A 54 24.77 -8.49 8.04
N LEU A 55 24.65 -9.73 8.52
CA LEU A 55 23.62 -10.68 8.10
C LEU A 55 22.21 -10.41 8.68
N ARG A 56 22.04 -9.33 9.46
CA ARG A 56 20.79 -8.98 10.17
C ARG A 56 20.32 -10.02 11.19
N ILE A 57 21.23 -10.83 11.70
CA ILE A 57 20.97 -11.85 12.72
C ILE A 57 21.15 -11.24 14.11
N ASP A 58 20.05 -11.17 14.88
CA ASP A 58 19.97 -10.62 16.24
C ASP A 58 20.81 -9.33 16.43
N THR A 59 20.45 -8.31 15.64
CA THR A 59 21.22 -7.07 15.54
C THR A 59 21.37 -6.35 16.88
N THR A 60 20.40 -6.46 17.80
CA THR A 60 20.49 -5.89 19.14
C THR A 60 21.56 -6.58 19.97
N THR A 61 21.51 -7.91 20.11
CA THR A 61 22.51 -8.67 20.88
C THR A 61 23.91 -8.51 20.28
N ALA A 62 24.02 -8.56 18.94
CA ALA A 62 25.28 -8.33 18.25
C ALA A 62 25.85 -6.92 18.50
N LEU A 63 25.01 -5.88 18.46
CA LEU A 63 25.45 -4.51 18.73
C LEU A 63 25.91 -4.31 20.18
N LEU A 64 25.19 -4.88 21.15
CA LEU A 64 25.55 -4.79 22.56
C LEU A 64 26.88 -5.51 22.84
N HIS A 65 27.11 -6.71 22.29
CA HIS A 65 28.40 -7.41 22.44
C HIS A 65 29.56 -6.71 21.69
N MET A 66 29.30 -6.15 20.50
CA MET A 66 30.28 -5.30 19.81
C MET A 66 30.68 -4.12 20.71
N TYR A 67 29.71 -3.44 21.34
CA TYR A 67 29.98 -2.30 22.22
C TYR A 67 30.67 -2.73 23.53
N GLU A 68 30.28 -3.85 24.14
CA GLU A 68 30.92 -4.41 25.33
C GLU A 68 32.42 -4.65 25.10
N HIS A 69 32.77 -5.19 23.93
CA HIS A 69 34.14 -5.55 23.53
C HIS A 69 34.70 -4.59 22.46
N ARG A 70 34.32 -3.31 22.52
CA ARG A 70 34.70 -2.26 21.56
C ARG A 70 36.20 -2.01 21.46
N ASP A 71 36.98 -2.39 22.46
CA ASP A 71 38.44 -2.37 22.46
C ASP A 71 39.06 -3.35 21.45
N ARG A 72 38.29 -4.39 21.05
CA ARG A 72 38.66 -5.38 20.03
C ARG A 72 37.95 -5.18 18.69
N PHE A 73 37.19 -4.09 18.52
CA PHE A 73 36.47 -3.83 17.28
C PHE A 73 37.43 -3.46 16.15
N GLY A 74 37.42 -4.23 15.06
CA GLY A 74 38.39 -4.13 13.96
C GLY A 74 39.68 -4.95 14.15
N GLU A 75 39.86 -5.66 15.26
CA GLU A 75 41.06 -6.48 15.53
C GLU A 75 41.29 -7.51 14.41
N GLN A 76 40.25 -8.28 14.04
CA GLN A 76 40.37 -9.36 13.06
C GLN A 76 40.48 -8.82 11.64
N ARG A 77 39.73 -7.75 11.32
CA ARG A 77 39.81 -7.05 10.04
C ARG A 77 41.22 -6.51 9.80
N ALA A 78 41.84 -5.88 10.80
CA ALA A 78 43.21 -5.41 10.74
C ALA A 78 44.23 -6.57 10.67
N ARG A 79 44.10 -7.59 11.53
CA ARG A 79 44.99 -8.75 11.62
C ARG A 79 45.06 -9.54 10.31
N HIS A 80 43.91 -9.73 9.66
CA HIS A 80 43.77 -10.56 8.47
C HIS A 80 43.67 -9.79 7.15
N ARG A 81 43.66 -8.45 7.19
CA ARG A 81 43.49 -7.57 6.02
C ARG A 81 42.24 -7.93 5.22
N ARG A 82 41.12 -8.09 5.93
CA ARG A 82 39.80 -8.41 5.38
C ARG A 82 38.84 -7.27 5.67
N THR A 83 37.99 -6.95 4.69
CA THR A 83 36.92 -5.97 4.82
C THR A 83 35.64 -6.66 5.25
N LEU A 84 35.02 -6.15 6.31
CA LEU A 84 33.66 -6.48 6.73
C LEU A 84 33.08 -5.20 7.36
N ASN A 85 31.84 -4.89 6.99
CA ASN A 85 31.09 -3.74 7.46
C ASN A 85 29.62 -4.12 7.60
N SER A 86 28.84 -3.24 8.22
CA SER A 86 27.40 -3.36 8.31
C SER A 86 26.76 -1.97 8.21
N TRP A 87 25.48 -1.84 8.52
CA TRP A 87 24.73 -0.60 8.47
C TRP A 87 23.86 -0.47 9.72
N TYR A 88 23.83 0.70 10.33
CA TYR A 88 22.99 0.99 11.50
C TYR A 88 22.06 2.17 11.18
N TRP A 89 20.94 2.27 11.90
CA TRP A 89 20.08 3.45 11.81
C TRP A 89 20.66 4.56 12.67
N LEU A 90 20.81 5.76 12.12
CA LEU A 90 21.19 6.98 12.82
C LEU A 90 19.98 7.91 12.82
N GLY A 91 19.25 7.99 13.94
CA GLY A 91 17.88 8.52 13.91
C GLY A 91 16.91 7.50 13.29
N TRP A 92 15.96 7.98 12.47
CA TRP A 92 14.85 7.14 12.00
C TRP A 92 14.97 6.70 10.54
N TRP A 93 15.73 7.39 9.69
CA TRP A 93 15.76 7.10 8.25
C TRP A 93 17.15 7.16 7.59
N VAL A 94 18.19 7.69 8.26
CA VAL A 94 19.58 7.68 7.78
C VAL A 94 20.28 6.37 8.18
N GLN A 95 21.01 5.77 7.23
CA GLN A 95 21.84 4.57 7.46
C GLN A 95 23.31 4.82 7.11
N PRO A 96 24.18 5.12 8.09
CA PRO A 96 25.62 5.14 7.87
C PRO A 96 26.21 3.72 7.90
N VAL A 97 27.40 3.57 7.33
CA VAL A 97 28.20 2.34 7.44
C VAL A 97 28.72 2.19 8.87
N LEU A 98 28.58 0.99 9.43
CA LEU A 98 29.25 0.55 10.65
C LEU A 98 30.57 -0.12 10.27
N GLU A 99 31.68 0.61 10.36
CA GLU A 99 33.02 0.05 10.10
C GLU A 99 34.08 0.42 11.14
N SER A 100 34.04 1.61 11.74
CA SER A 100 35.03 2.07 12.71
C SER A 100 34.52 2.04 14.15
N GLY A 101 35.43 2.11 15.12
CA GLY A 101 35.06 2.21 16.55
C GLY A 101 34.20 3.45 16.85
N ARG A 102 34.37 4.54 16.10
CA ARG A 102 33.50 5.73 16.15
C ARG A 102 32.06 5.36 15.76
N ASP A 103 31.88 4.66 14.65
CA ASP A 103 30.55 4.30 14.14
C ASP A 103 29.84 3.32 15.08
N LEU A 104 30.60 2.47 15.78
CA LEU A 104 30.07 1.60 16.83
C LEU A 104 29.54 2.39 18.03
N LEU A 105 30.22 3.46 18.46
CA LEU A 105 29.71 4.32 19.54
C LEU A 105 28.43 5.04 19.10
N LEU A 106 28.38 5.52 17.85
CA LEU A 106 27.18 6.15 17.26
C LEU A 106 26.02 5.16 17.14
N ALA A 107 26.27 3.94 16.67
CA ALA A 107 25.27 2.87 16.57
C ALA A 107 24.71 2.50 17.95
N HIS A 108 25.57 2.33 18.95
CA HIS A 108 25.14 2.07 20.33
C HIS A 108 24.33 3.21 20.92
N ALA A 109 24.70 4.48 20.67
CA ALA A 109 23.89 5.62 21.12
C ALA A 109 22.52 5.67 20.41
N SER A 110 22.50 5.42 19.09
CA SER A 110 21.27 5.40 18.28
C SER A 110 20.29 4.28 18.68
N HIS A 111 20.80 3.15 19.18
CA HIS A 111 19.97 2.04 19.69
C HIS A 111 18.96 2.48 20.76
N TRP A 112 19.28 3.49 21.57
CA TRP A 112 18.46 3.98 22.67
C TRP A 112 17.43 5.07 22.26
N LEU A 113 17.24 5.33 20.95
CA LEU A 113 16.31 6.35 20.42
C LEU A 113 14.83 5.90 20.40
N ASP A 114 14.33 5.34 21.50
CA ASP A 114 12.92 4.87 21.62
C ASP A 114 12.05 5.72 22.57
N GLY A 115 12.64 6.73 23.21
CA GLY A 115 11.98 7.63 24.17
C GLY A 115 11.68 7.02 25.55
N ARG A 116 11.91 5.72 25.74
CA ARG A 116 11.76 5.02 27.03
C ARG A 116 13.10 4.94 27.77
N HIS A 117 14.18 4.82 27.02
CA HIS A 117 15.54 4.63 27.52
C HIS A 117 16.40 5.91 27.44
N VAL A 118 15.81 7.07 27.76
CA VAL A 118 16.52 8.37 27.77
C VAL A 118 17.75 8.38 28.71
N PRO A 119 17.73 7.76 29.91
CA PRO A 119 18.93 7.66 30.76
C PRO A 119 20.07 6.82 30.17
N GLU A 120 19.76 5.83 29.33
CA GLU A 120 20.73 5.01 28.62
C GLU A 120 21.33 5.81 27.45
N LEU A 121 20.47 6.50 26.70
CA LEU A 121 20.84 7.44 25.64
C LEU A 121 21.78 8.54 26.18
N ASP A 122 21.43 9.21 27.28
CA ASP A 122 22.26 10.26 27.88
C ASP A 122 23.64 9.74 28.32
N ARG A 123 23.70 8.50 28.86
CA ARG A 123 24.98 7.84 29.18
C ARG A 123 25.79 7.49 27.93
N ALA A 124 25.14 7.06 26.85
CA ALA A 124 25.82 6.78 25.59
C ALA A 124 26.34 8.05 24.91
N LEU A 125 25.55 9.13 24.90
CA LEU A 125 25.94 10.44 24.39
C LEU A 125 27.11 11.05 25.17
N ALA A 126 27.15 10.90 26.49
CA ALA A 126 28.27 11.36 27.32
C ALA A 126 29.62 10.68 26.99
N GLY A 127 29.60 9.55 26.28
CA GLY A 127 30.79 8.85 25.77
C GLY A 127 31.23 9.27 24.37
N LEU A 128 30.50 10.15 23.69
CA LEU A 128 30.81 10.65 22.34
C LEU A 128 31.67 11.94 22.40
N PRO A 129 32.39 12.29 21.31
CA PRO A 129 33.09 13.57 21.24
C PRO A 129 32.12 14.76 21.22
N PRO A 130 32.58 16.01 21.46
CA PRO A 130 31.72 17.19 21.44
C PRO A 130 30.96 17.36 20.11
N VAL A 131 29.74 17.91 20.18
CA VAL A 131 28.86 18.09 19.00
C VAL A 131 29.45 19.01 17.92
N GLU A 132 30.47 19.82 18.24
CA GLU A 132 31.27 20.62 17.30
C GLU A 132 32.21 19.77 16.44
N ALA A 133 32.65 18.61 16.93
CA ALA A 133 33.64 17.77 16.26
C ALA A 133 33.01 16.80 15.24
N ASP A 134 31.71 16.51 15.34
CA ASP A 134 31.07 15.44 14.58
C ASP A 134 29.58 15.75 14.25
N PRO A 135 29.22 15.87 12.96
CA PRO A 135 27.83 16.08 12.52
C PRO A 135 26.86 14.97 12.98
N GLN A 136 27.30 13.71 13.03
CA GLN A 136 26.45 12.58 13.41
C GLN A 136 26.20 12.56 14.93
N VAL A 137 27.19 12.96 15.73
CA VAL A 137 26.97 13.16 17.18
C VAL A 137 26.02 14.32 17.42
N ARG A 138 26.21 15.46 16.74
CA ARG A 138 25.28 16.60 16.79
C ARG A 138 23.86 16.19 16.44
N PHE A 139 23.69 15.30 15.45
CA PHE A 139 22.39 14.79 15.05
C PHE A 139 21.76 13.87 16.11
N LEU A 140 22.53 12.99 16.77
CA LEU A 140 22.00 12.20 17.89
C LEU A 140 21.55 13.08 19.07
N HIS A 141 22.28 14.17 19.35
CA HIS A 141 21.83 15.18 20.32
C HIS A 141 20.54 15.91 19.87
N ALA A 142 20.35 16.13 18.57
CA ALA A 142 19.07 16.60 18.02
C ALA A 142 17.95 15.56 18.26
N CYS A 143 18.16 14.28 17.92
CA CYS A 143 17.19 13.21 18.19
C CYS A 143 16.82 13.12 19.69
N ARG A 144 17.81 13.26 20.58
CA ARG A 144 17.60 13.33 22.03
C ARG A 144 16.76 14.54 22.45
N ALA A 145 17.05 15.73 21.91
CA ALA A 145 16.27 16.94 22.17
C ALA A 145 14.81 16.80 21.68
N TYR A 146 14.60 16.16 20.52
CA TYR A 146 13.27 15.81 20.02
C TYR A 146 12.48 14.91 20.97
N LEU A 147 13.09 13.81 21.45
CA LEU A 147 12.44 12.86 22.37
C LEU A 147 11.99 13.54 23.68
N VAL A 148 12.80 14.44 24.24
CA VAL A 148 12.45 15.20 25.46
C VAL A 148 11.62 16.47 25.19
N LYS A 149 11.28 16.76 23.92
CA LYS A 149 10.52 17.93 23.47
C LYS A 149 11.19 19.29 23.77
N ASP A 150 12.53 19.31 23.80
CA ASP A 150 13.33 20.53 23.91
C ASP A 150 13.52 21.15 22.51
N TRP A 151 12.55 21.99 22.11
CA TRP A 151 12.51 22.58 20.78
C TRP A 151 13.64 23.60 20.54
N GLU A 152 14.08 24.32 21.57
CA GLU A 152 15.18 25.29 21.45
C GLU A 152 16.50 24.56 21.19
N GLN A 153 16.81 23.52 21.95
CA GLN A 153 18.04 22.77 21.79
C GLN A 153 18.02 21.93 20.51
N LEU A 154 16.84 21.47 20.07
CA LEU A 154 16.64 20.84 18.76
C LEU A 154 17.00 21.80 17.61
N VAL A 155 16.56 23.06 17.66
CA VAL A 155 16.96 24.10 16.69
C VAL A 155 18.49 24.30 16.70
N ARG A 156 19.11 24.45 17.86
CA ARG A 156 20.57 24.67 17.99
C ARG A 156 21.41 23.51 17.44
N HIS A 157 20.93 22.26 17.54
CA HIS A 157 21.62 21.11 16.98
C HIS A 157 21.36 20.90 15.48
N THR A 158 20.17 21.22 14.98
CA THR A 158 19.82 21.02 13.56
C THR A 158 20.36 22.08 12.62
N ASP A 159 20.50 23.33 13.08
CA ASP A 159 20.91 24.46 12.21
C ASP A 159 22.27 24.26 11.48
N PRO A 160 23.34 23.74 12.11
CA PRO A 160 24.60 23.48 11.41
C PRO A 160 24.53 22.32 10.39
N LEU A 161 23.48 21.49 10.45
CA LEU A 161 23.35 20.26 9.66
C LEU A 161 22.52 20.44 8.38
N ARG A 162 21.95 21.64 8.15
CA ARG A 162 21.03 21.91 7.04
C ARG A 162 21.58 21.54 5.65
N GLU A 163 22.84 21.91 5.39
CA GLU A 163 23.51 21.63 4.12
C GLU A 163 24.30 20.31 4.13
N ASP A 164 24.21 19.52 5.21
CA ASP A 164 24.86 18.21 5.27
C ASP A 164 24.28 17.28 4.18
N PRO A 165 25.11 16.61 3.36
CA PRO A 165 24.62 15.74 2.28
C PRO A 165 23.77 14.55 2.76
N LEU A 166 24.08 14.02 3.94
CA LEU A 166 23.46 12.83 4.52
C LEU A 166 22.32 13.20 5.48
N LEU A 167 22.55 14.17 6.35
CA LEU A 167 21.68 14.52 7.49
C LEU A 167 20.70 15.67 7.17
N GLY A 168 20.97 16.47 6.14
CA GLY A 168 20.26 17.73 5.90
C GLY A 168 18.73 17.61 5.68
N ILE A 169 18.25 16.46 5.20
CA ILE A 169 16.80 16.22 5.03
C ILE A 169 16.13 16.01 6.41
N GLU A 170 16.67 15.14 7.26
CA GLU A 170 16.13 14.92 8.61
C GLU A 170 16.34 16.14 9.52
N ALA A 171 17.52 16.76 9.46
CA ALA A 171 17.81 17.98 10.21
C ALA A 171 16.90 19.14 9.78
N GLY A 172 16.61 19.27 8.48
CA GLY A 172 15.65 20.24 7.96
C GLY A 172 14.21 19.97 8.41
N LEU A 173 13.79 18.69 8.43
CA LEU A 173 12.50 18.26 8.98
C LEU A 173 12.39 18.62 10.47
N PHE A 174 13.33 18.17 11.30
CA PHE A 174 13.29 18.41 12.75
C PHE A 174 13.47 19.88 13.11
N GLY A 175 14.43 20.58 12.49
CA GLY A 175 14.68 22.01 12.74
C GLY A 175 13.55 22.92 12.24
N GLY A 176 12.82 22.50 11.20
CA GLY A 176 11.62 23.15 10.73
C GLY A 176 10.41 22.90 11.63
N MET A 177 10.16 21.64 11.99
CA MET A 177 9.09 21.24 12.93
C MET A 177 9.25 21.89 14.30
N ALA A 178 10.48 21.94 14.85
CA ALA A 178 10.78 22.63 16.10
C ALA A 178 10.42 24.13 16.03
N ARG A 179 10.70 24.78 14.90
CA ARG A 179 10.32 26.19 14.66
C ARG A 179 8.81 26.39 14.53
N VAL A 180 8.08 25.45 13.93
CA VAL A 180 6.60 25.47 13.94
C VAL A 180 6.07 25.33 15.38
N ARG A 181 6.69 24.47 16.21
CA ARG A 181 6.35 24.33 17.64
C ARG A 181 6.65 25.57 18.49
N LEU A 182 7.64 26.37 18.07
CA LEU A 182 8.02 27.65 18.68
C LEU A 182 7.34 28.87 18.00
N GLU A 183 6.32 28.65 17.16
CA GLU A 183 5.58 29.68 16.42
C GLU A 183 6.45 30.56 15.48
N MET A 184 7.68 30.14 15.20
CA MET A 184 8.64 30.79 14.30
C MET A 184 8.37 30.44 12.82
N PHE A 185 7.10 30.52 12.39
CA PHE A 185 6.64 29.95 11.11
C PHE A 185 7.43 30.44 9.88
N GLY A 186 7.73 31.75 9.80
CA GLY A 186 8.54 32.32 8.72
C GLY A 186 10.00 31.84 8.67
N HIS A 187 10.55 31.34 9.79
CA HIS A 187 11.86 30.68 9.82
C HIS A 187 11.75 29.19 9.47
N ALA A 188 10.61 28.56 9.74
CA ALA A 188 10.35 27.14 9.46
C ALA A 188 10.15 26.85 7.96
N GLU A 189 9.43 27.73 7.25
CA GLU A 189 9.13 27.56 5.82
C GLU A 189 10.37 27.31 4.93
N PRO A 190 11.40 28.17 4.90
CA PRO A 190 12.52 27.98 3.97
C PRO A 190 13.32 26.70 4.27
N LEU A 191 13.36 26.28 5.55
CA LEU A 191 13.93 25.00 5.98
C LEU A 191 13.17 23.81 5.40
N LEU A 192 11.85 23.78 5.63
CA LEU A 192 10.99 22.67 5.25
C LEU A 192 10.83 22.56 3.73
N SER A 193 10.79 23.71 3.04
CA SER A 193 10.77 23.78 1.57
C SER A 193 12.08 23.25 0.97
N ALA A 194 13.24 23.67 1.48
CA ALA A 194 14.54 23.17 1.01
C ALA A 194 14.71 21.66 1.25
N ALA A 195 14.31 21.16 2.42
CA ALA A 195 14.34 19.72 2.72
C ALA A 195 13.36 18.93 1.83
N LEU A 196 12.15 19.44 1.59
CA LEU A 196 11.16 18.81 0.70
C LEU A 196 11.61 18.77 -0.77
N MET A 197 12.35 19.77 -1.24
CA MET A 197 12.95 19.79 -2.58
C MET A 197 14.11 18.81 -2.74
N ARG A 198 14.89 18.58 -1.67
CA ARG A 198 15.96 17.56 -1.63
C ARG A 198 15.43 16.13 -1.42
N CYS A 199 14.27 15.99 -0.80
CA CYS A 199 13.59 14.72 -0.60
C CYS A 199 13.13 14.10 -1.94
N ARG A 200 13.45 12.83 -2.19
CA ARG A 200 12.95 12.09 -3.36
C ARG A 200 11.48 11.67 -3.18
N SER A 201 10.84 11.17 -4.23
CA SER A 201 9.42 10.78 -4.22
C SER A 201 9.09 9.62 -3.28
N GLU A 202 10.00 8.65 -3.17
CA GLU A 202 9.82 7.39 -2.43
C GLU A 202 10.24 7.45 -0.94
N GLN A 203 10.78 8.58 -0.48
CA GLN A 203 11.29 8.72 0.90
C GLN A 203 10.16 8.94 1.94
N PRO A 204 10.10 8.17 3.04
CA PRO A 204 9.03 8.26 4.06
C PRO A 204 8.81 9.66 4.63
N GLN A 205 9.90 10.42 4.82
CA GLN A 205 9.91 11.77 5.39
C GLN A 205 9.10 12.79 4.56
N ARG A 206 8.85 12.51 3.26
CA ARG A 206 8.14 13.42 2.35
C ARG A 206 6.74 13.78 2.84
N LYS A 207 6.06 12.86 3.54
CA LYS A 207 4.75 13.11 4.15
C LYS A 207 4.87 14.13 5.29
N GLU A 208 5.81 13.90 6.20
CA GLU A 208 6.02 14.77 7.37
C GLU A 208 6.47 16.17 6.95
N LEU A 209 7.39 16.26 6.00
CA LEU A 209 7.87 17.53 5.42
C LEU A 209 6.73 18.36 4.83
N ARG A 210 5.81 17.74 4.07
CA ARG A 210 4.62 18.43 3.54
C ARG A 210 3.70 18.92 4.64
N TYR A 211 3.43 18.11 5.66
CA TYR A 211 2.58 18.48 6.79
C TYR A 211 3.15 19.66 7.58
N TRP A 212 4.44 19.62 7.93
CA TRP A 212 5.07 20.72 8.66
C TRP A 212 5.21 21.99 7.81
N LEU A 213 5.45 21.87 6.50
CA LEU A 213 5.45 23.01 5.59
C LEU A 213 4.06 23.64 5.46
N ALA A 214 3.00 22.83 5.42
CA ALA A 214 1.61 23.30 5.46
C ALA A 214 1.32 24.09 6.75
N ARG A 215 1.75 23.56 7.91
CA ARG A 215 1.65 24.26 9.20
C ARG A 215 2.43 25.58 9.22
N ALA A 216 3.58 25.65 8.56
CA ALA A 216 4.33 26.90 8.43
C ALA A 216 3.61 27.92 7.53
N HIS A 217 3.00 27.50 6.41
CA HIS A 217 2.19 28.39 5.58
C HIS A 217 0.95 28.90 6.33
N GLU A 218 0.18 28.02 6.97
CA GLU A 218 -0.99 28.35 7.80
C GLU A 218 -0.63 29.35 8.92
N GLY A 219 0.44 29.10 9.69
CA GLY A 219 0.90 30.01 10.74
C GLY A 219 1.44 31.36 10.24
N THR A 220 1.69 31.52 8.93
CA THR A 220 1.97 32.82 8.29
C THR A 220 0.76 33.45 7.62
N GLY A 221 -0.45 32.91 7.82
CA GLY A 221 -1.69 33.40 7.19
C GLY A 221 -1.84 33.05 5.71
N ARG A 222 -1.07 32.08 5.19
CA ARG A 222 -1.12 31.63 3.78
C ARG A 222 -1.84 30.28 3.64
N SER A 223 -3.07 30.22 4.14
CA SER A 223 -3.90 28.99 4.15
C SER A 223 -4.06 28.38 2.76
N ALA A 224 -4.21 29.20 1.71
CA ALA A 224 -4.27 28.74 0.32
C ALA A 224 -3.01 27.97 -0.15
N ALA A 225 -1.83 28.29 0.38
CA ALA A 225 -0.59 27.54 0.10
C ALA A 225 -0.46 26.27 0.97
N ALA A 226 -1.11 26.22 2.13
CA ALA A 226 -1.17 25.04 2.99
C ALA A 226 -2.11 23.94 2.44
N LEU A 227 -3.25 24.32 1.88
CA LEU A 227 -4.26 23.40 1.31
C LEU A 227 -3.70 22.29 0.39
N PRO A 228 -2.92 22.57 -0.68
CA PRO A 228 -2.42 21.53 -1.57
C PRO A 228 -1.44 20.58 -0.86
N LEU A 229 -0.71 21.06 0.14
CA LEU A 229 0.21 20.24 0.93
C LEU A 229 -0.56 19.32 1.90
N TYR A 230 -1.56 19.82 2.60
CA TYR A 230 -2.43 18.99 3.45
C TYR A 230 -3.21 17.96 2.64
N ARG A 231 -3.79 18.34 1.48
CA ARG A 231 -4.43 17.39 0.56
C ARG A 231 -3.47 16.29 0.09
N ALA A 232 -2.19 16.63 -0.15
CA ALA A 232 -1.16 15.65 -0.52
C ALA A 232 -0.73 14.74 0.65
N VAL A 233 -0.82 15.19 1.90
CA VAL A 233 -0.61 14.37 3.10
C VAL A 233 -1.79 13.42 3.31
N HIS A 234 -3.01 13.96 3.34
CA HIS A 234 -4.26 13.21 3.54
C HIS A 234 -4.47 12.12 2.49
N ARG A 235 -4.04 12.32 1.23
CA ARG A 235 -4.10 11.29 0.19
C ARG A 235 -3.18 10.10 0.46
N VAL A 236 -2.06 10.33 1.15
CA VAL A 236 -1.09 9.27 1.51
C VAL A 236 -1.48 8.59 2.81
N ASP A 237 -2.01 9.36 3.77
CA ASP A 237 -2.39 8.91 5.10
C ASP A 237 -3.45 9.86 5.70
N PRO A 238 -4.74 9.51 5.59
CA PRO A 238 -5.85 10.32 6.14
C PRO A 238 -5.75 10.54 7.65
N ALA A 239 -5.17 9.59 8.39
CA ALA A 239 -5.06 9.61 9.84
C ALA A 239 -3.78 10.33 10.34
N PHE A 240 -3.00 10.95 9.43
CA PHE A 240 -1.75 11.59 9.82
C PHE A 240 -1.99 12.89 10.60
N MET A 241 -1.68 12.86 11.91
CA MET A 241 -1.73 14.04 12.79
C MET A 241 -3.12 14.70 12.77
N ASP A 242 -3.20 16.03 12.82
CA ASP A 242 -4.47 16.79 12.75
C ASP A 242 -4.85 17.17 11.29
N THR A 243 -4.30 16.52 10.27
CA THR A 243 -4.43 16.93 8.85
C THR A 243 -5.88 17.09 8.38
N ALA A 244 -6.76 16.14 8.71
CA ALA A 244 -8.18 16.24 8.34
C ALA A 244 -8.87 17.43 9.01
N ALA A 245 -8.61 17.66 10.31
CA ALA A 245 -9.14 18.81 11.05
C ALA A 245 -8.57 20.16 10.56
N ARG A 246 -7.33 20.19 10.04
CA ARG A 246 -6.74 21.39 9.42
C ARG A 246 -7.40 21.71 8.08
N LEU A 247 -7.67 20.69 7.26
CA LEU A 247 -8.44 20.85 6.02
C LEU A 247 -9.86 21.34 6.31
N ALA A 248 -10.50 20.82 7.35
CA ALA A 248 -11.80 21.31 7.83
C ALA A 248 -11.76 22.81 8.16
N ALA A 249 -10.92 23.20 9.12
CA ALA A 249 -10.86 24.56 9.63
C ALA A 249 -10.48 25.61 8.57
N ILE A 250 -9.60 25.27 7.61
CA ILE A 250 -9.24 26.21 6.54
C ILE A 250 -10.40 26.43 5.58
N THR A 251 -11.11 25.36 5.18
CA THR A 251 -12.20 25.48 4.20
C THR A 251 -13.45 26.13 4.80
N GLU A 252 -13.68 25.97 6.11
CA GLU A 252 -14.73 26.68 6.85
C GLU A 252 -14.40 28.18 7.05
N GLY A 253 -13.11 28.55 7.09
CA GLY A 253 -12.65 29.92 7.38
C GLY A 253 -12.69 30.91 6.20
N ASP A 254 -12.57 30.43 4.95
CA ASP A 254 -12.48 31.27 3.74
C ASP A 254 -13.87 31.68 3.16
N GLY A 255 -14.95 31.56 3.94
CA GLY A 255 -16.33 31.67 3.48
C GLY A 255 -16.84 33.06 3.09
N TYR A 256 -16.45 33.59 1.91
CA TYR A 256 -17.35 34.21 0.92
C TYR A 256 -16.65 34.65 -0.40
N ALA A 257 -15.75 33.83 -0.96
CA ALA A 257 -15.25 34.01 -2.33
C ALA A 257 -15.08 32.67 -3.06
N ASP A 258 -15.74 32.55 -4.22
CA ASP A 258 -15.77 31.42 -5.17
C ASP A 258 -16.50 30.13 -4.77
N LEU A 259 -17.71 30.00 -5.33
CA LEU A 259 -18.53 28.80 -5.37
C LEU A 259 -18.13 27.88 -6.54
N ALA A 260 -17.10 27.07 -6.33
CA ALA A 260 -16.90 25.77 -6.97
C ALA A 260 -15.95 24.93 -6.10
N ASP A 261 -16.23 23.64 -5.91
CA ASP A 261 -15.42 22.67 -5.13
C ASP A 261 -15.31 22.87 -3.60
N ALA A 262 -16.44 23.03 -2.89
CA ALA A 262 -16.52 22.75 -1.45
C ALA A 262 -17.94 22.45 -0.93
N VAL A 263 -18.30 21.16 -0.74
CA VAL A 263 -19.36 20.73 0.19
C VAL A 263 -19.01 19.34 0.75
N ASP A 264 -18.31 19.26 1.88
CA ASP A 264 -18.57 18.29 2.96
C ASP A 264 -17.70 18.60 4.20
N LEU A 265 -17.93 19.77 4.81
CA LEU A 265 -17.24 20.19 6.03
C LEU A 265 -18.21 20.94 6.95
N SER A 266 -18.94 20.15 7.74
CA SER A 266 -19.48 20.60 9.03
C SER A 266 -19.84 19.39 9.89
N THR A 267 -19.09 19.16 10.97
CA THR A 267 -19.52 18.68 12.31
C THR A 267 -18.45 17.87 13.06
N VAL A 268 -17.41 18.52 13.61
CA VAL A 268 -16.99 18.27 15.02
C VAL A 268 -16.32 19.52 15.60
N ALA A 269 -17.04 20.27 16.44
CA ALA A 269 -16.44 21.11 17.47
C ALA A 269 -17.46 21.42 18.59
N VAL A 270 -17.42 20.65 19.68
CA VAL A 270 -17.35 21.09 21.10
C VAL A 270 -17.26 19.82 21.95
N ALA A 271 -16.09 19.57 22.55
CA ALA A 271 -15.92 18.91 23.85
C ALA A 271 -14.43 18.89 24.25
N GLN A 272 -14.05 19.66 25.28
CA GLN A 272 -12.88 19.36 26.09
C GLN A 272 -13.22 19.53 27.59
N ASN A 273 -13.19 18.39 28.27
CA ASN A 273 -13.03 18.06 29.69
C ASN A 273 -13.05 19.15 30.78
N THR A 274 -13.78 18.83 31.86
CA THR A 274 -13.36 19.11 33.25
C THR A 274 -13.86 18.01 34.20
N GLU A 275 -13.08 17.71 35.25
CA GLU A 275 -13.39 16.76 36.34
C GLU A 275 -13.48 17.57 37.67
N ALA A 276 -14.08 17.16 38.80
CA ALA A 276 -14.81 15.98 39.29
C ALA A 276 -15.77 16.49 40.43
N PRO A 277 -16.24 15.72 41.46
CA PRO A 277 -16.43 14.28 41.67
C PRO A 277 -17.87 13.93 42.17
N GLU A 278 -18.07 12.75 42.77
CA GLU A 278 -19.35 12.21 43.31
C GLU A 278 -20.00 13.01 44.46
N GLN A 279 -21.35 12.98 44.58
CA GLN A 279 -22.08 12.71 45.85
C GLN A 279 -23.63 12.59 45.73
N ALA A 280 -24.16 11.51 46.33
CA ALA A 280 -25.46 11.32 47.04
C ALA A 280 -26.87 11.68 46.46
N GLU A 281 -27.78 10.71 46.67
CA GLU A 281 -29.27 10.73 46.61
C GLU A 281 -29.95 11.63 47.71
N PRO A 282 -31.30 11.89 47.78
CA PRO A 282 -32.42 10.95 47.48
C PRO A 282 -33.77 11.51 46.91
N VAL A 283 -34.75 10.60 46.77
CA VAL A 283 -36.18 10.72 46.34
C VAL A 283 -37.08 11.56 47.30
N PRO A 284 -38.27 12.09 46.89
CA PRO A 284 -39.55 11.35 46.74
C PRO A 284 -40.41 11.80 45.51
N GLY A 285 -41.55 11.21 45.08
CA GLY A 285 -42.35 10.06 45.52
C GLY A 285 -43.87 10.38 45.53
N THR A 286 -44.70 9.75 44.68
CA THR A 286 -46.18 9.60 44.86
C THR A 286 -46.85 8.65 43.83
N GLU A 287 -47.48 7.58 44.34
CA GLU A 287 -48.72 6.95 43.81
C GLU A 287 -49.90 7.37 44.76
N PRO A 288 -51.16 6.84 44.74
CA PRO A 288 -51.80 5.84 43.86
C PRO A 288 -53.25 6.16 43.42
N GLY A 289 -53.89 5.24 42.69
CA GLY A 289 -55.34 5.26 42.47
C GLY A 289 -55.87 4.10 41.60
N GLY A 290 -56.27 2.98 42.21
CA GLY A 290 -56.82 1.82 41.50
C GLY A 290 -58.32 1.59 41.74
N ARG A 291 -58.96 0.76 40.90
CA ARG A 291 -60.19 0.03 41.24
C ARG A 291 -60.39 -1.22 40.38
N GLU A 292 -60.81 -2.31 41.01
CA GLU A 292 -61.06 -3.63 40.38
C GLU A 292 -62.48 -3.72 39.78
N LEU A 293 -62.71 -4.63 38.81
CA LEU A 293 -63.48 -5.87 39.09
C LEU A 293 -63.44 -6.92 37.95
N ARG A 294 -63.41 -8.18 38.38
CA ARG A 294 -63.61 -9.48 37.71
C ARG A 294 -64.99 -9.60 37.00
N THR A 295 -65.37 -10.55 36.14
CA THR A 295 -64.79 -11.76 35.48
C THR A 295 -65.78 -12.22 34.40
N GLU A 296 -65.35 -12.88 33.31
CA GLU A 296 -65.95 -14.12 32.75
C GLU A 296 -65.10 -14.69 31.60
N ALA A 297 -65.37 -15.92 31.14
CA ALA A 297 -64.41 -16.77 30.40
C ALA A 297 -65.00 -17.41 29.11
N VAL A 298 -64.34 -18.48 28.59
CA VAL A 298 -64.81 -19.46 27.56
C VAL A 298 -64.53 -19.04 26.08
N PRO A 299 -64.13 -19.94 25.14
CA PRO A 299 -63.02 -20.92 25.16
C PRO A 299 -62.20 -20.95 23.82
N ASP A 300 -61.36 -21.97 23.60
CA ASP A 300 -60.66 -22.23 22.31
C ASP A 300 -61.61 -22.64 21.14
N PRO A 301 -61.22 -22.37 19.87
CA PRO A 301 -62.07 -22.64 18.70
C PRO A 301 -62.00 -24.10 18.19
N VAL A 302 -63.15 -24.63 17.79
CA VAL A 302 -63.29 -25.96 17.15
C VAL A 302 -63.38 -25.83 15.62
N SER A 303 -62.74 -26.75 14.91
CA SER A 303 -62.54 -26.81 13.46
C SER A 303 -63.79 -27.18 12.63
N LEU A 304 -63.91 -26.63 11.41
CA LEU A 304 -64.71 -27.16 10.28
C LEU A 304 -64.14 -26.66 8.92
N PRO A 305 -64.50 -27.24 7.75
CA PRO A 305 -63.49 -27.90 6.90
C PRO A 305 -63.13 -27.22 5.56
N VAL A 306 -62.06 -27.74 4.95
CA VAL A 306 -61.46 -27.33 3.66
C VAL A 306 -62.30 -27.82 2.45
N PRO A 307 -62.63 -26.96 1.47
CA PRO A 307 -63.01 -27.34 0.11
C PRO A 307 -61.81 -27.32 -0.87
N PRO A 308 -61.88 -28.03 -2.01
CA PRO A 308 -60.69 -28.44 -2.74
C PRO A 308 -60.07 -27.40 -3.68
N GLU A 309 -58.80 -27.67 -3.95
CA GLU A 309 -57.89 -27.01 -4.89
C GLU A 309 -58.48 -26.86 -6.31
N THR A 310 -58.57 -25.62 -6.79
CA THR A 310 -58.70 -25.32 -8.22
C THR A 310 -57.64 -24.31 -8.61
N ALA A 311 -56.69 -24.74 -9.44
CA ALA A 311 -55.62 -23.91 -9.94
C ALA A 311 -56.18 -22.75 -10.79
N ARG A 312 -56.23 -21.55 -10.20
CA ARG A 312 -56.35 -20.29 -10.95
C ARG A 312 -54.97 -19.71 -11.12
N GLU A 313 -54.37 -19.96 -12.27
CA GLU A 313 -53.21 -19.22 -12.75
C GLU A 313 -53.51 -17.73 -12.65
N LYS A 314 -52.78 -17.01 -11.80
CA LYS A 314 -52.74 -15.55 -11.88
C LYS A 314 -52.12 -15.21 -13.23
N PRO A 315 -52.79 -14.43 -14.11
CA PRO A 315 -52.20 -14.08 -15.38
C PRO A 315 -50.91 -13.30 -15.11
N ALA A 316 -49.78 -13.86 -15.53
CA ALA A 316 -48.54 -13.11 -15.62
C ALA A 316 -48.84 -11.88 -16.47
N SER A 317 -48.64 -10.68 -15.92
CA SER A 317 -48.83 -9.45 -16.66
C SER A 317 -47.80 -9.41 -17.77
N ALA A 318 -48.22 -9.81 -18.97
CA ALA A 318 -47.45 -9.71 -20.19
C ALA A 318 -47.25 -8.23 -20.51
N ARG A 319 -46.22 -7.63 -19.89
CA ARG A 319 -45.63 -6.39 -20.41
C ARG A 319 -45.28 -6.67 -21.88
N PRO A 320 -45.61 -5.74 -22.81
CA PRO A 320 -45.19 -5.89 -24.20
C PRO A 320 -43.68 -6.14 -24.26
N ALA A 321 -43.23 -6.98 -25.20
CA ALA A 321 -41.82 -7.27 -25.44
C ALA A 321 -41.13 -6.07 -26.12
N GLY A 322 -41.11 -4.92 -25.43
CA GLY A 322 -40.44 -3.71 -25.86
C GLY A 322 -38.93 -3.85 -25.68
N GLY A 323 -38.22 -4.03 -26.80
CA GLY A 323 -36.82 -3.70 -26.99
C GLY A 323 -35.86 -3.94 -25.83
N TRP A 324 -35.49 -5.19 -25.54
CA TRP A 324 -34.21 -5.46 -24.85
C TRP A 324 -32.99 -5.13 -25.74
N LEU A 325 -33.22 -4.92 -27.04
CA LEU A 325 -32.21 -4.38 -27.94
C LEU A 325 -31.84 -2.94 -27.53
N PRO A 326 -30.59 -2.69 -27.12
CA PRO A 326 -30.10 -1.35 -26.87
C PRO A 326 -30.03 -0.58 -28.21
N THR A 327 -30.19 0.73 -28.16
CA THR A 327 -30.43 1.58 -29.34
C THR A 327 -29.18 2.01 -30.10
N GLY A 328 -27.97 1.65 -29.63
CA GLY A 328 -26.71 1.97 -30.30
C GLY A 328 -26.48 1.15 -31.56
N SER A 329 -25.95 1.79 -32.61
CA SER A 329 -25.40 1.09 -33.77
C SER A 329 -24.17 0.27 -33.34
N ALA A 330 -24.16 -1.03 -33.63
CA ALA A 330 -22.98 -1.85 -33.40
C ALA A 330 -21.83 -1.40 -34.33
N ASP A 331 -20.63 -1.31 -33.77
CA ASP A 331 -19.38 -1.04 -34.47
C ASP A 331 -18.51 -2.31 -34.50
N PRO A 332 -18.48 -3.04 -35.64
CA PRO A 332 -17.66 -4.23 -35.79
C PRO A 332 -16.16 -3.96 -35.69
N VAL A 333 -15.69 -2.76 -36.06
CA VAL A 333 -14.27 -2.39 -36.07
C VAL A 333 -13.80 -2.14 -34.64
N ALA A 334 -14.55 -1.36 -33.86
CA ALA A 334 -14.25 -1.17 -32.44
C ALA A 334 -14.32 -2.50 -31.66
N LEU A 335 -15.21 -3.42 -32.05
CA LEU A 335 -15.30 -4.74 -31.45
C LEU A 335 -14.07 -5.60 -31.75
N GLU A 336 -13.63 -5.63 -33.02
CA GLU A 336 -12.42 -6.34 -33.43
C GLU A 336 -11.17 -5.77 -32.74
N GLN A 337 -11.05 -4.44 -32.64
CA GLN A 337 -9.95 -3.77 -31.94
C GLN A 337 -9.92 -4.14 -30.44
N ALA A 338 -11.07 -4.10 -29.75
CA ALA A 338 -11.14 -4.45 -28.33
C ALA A 338 -10.81 -5.93 -28.08
N LEU A 339 -11.24 -6.84 -28.96
CA LEU A 339 -10.88 -8.25 -28.88
C LEU A 339 -9.39 -8.47 -29.20
N ALA A 340 -8.83 -7.78 -30.19
CA ALA A 340 -7.40 -7.86 -30.51
C ALA A 340 -6.50 -7.31 -29.38
N GLU A 341 -6.96 -6.30 -28.63
CA GLU A 341 -6.28 -5.85 -27.42
C GLU A 341 -6.32 -6.91 -26.31
N LEU A 342 -7.46 -7.57 -26.10
CA LEU A 342 -7.55 -8.69 -25.16
C LEU A 342 -6.59 -9.83 -25.53
N GLU A 343 -6.48 -10.15 -26.83
CA GLU A 343 -5.59 -11.21 -27.30
C GLU A 343 -4.11 -10.90 -27.06
N ARG A 344 -3.71 -9.62 -27.17
CA ARG A 344 -2.34 -9.15 -26.90
C ARG A 344 -1.95 -9.22 -25.42
N MET A 345 -2.91 -9.23 -24.49
CA MET A 345 -2.59 -9.43 -23.06
C MET A 345 -1.92 -10.79 -22.86
N VAL A 346 -0.80 -10.83 -22.13
CA VAL A 346 -0.08 -12.08 -21.86
C VAL A 346 -0.90 -12.99 -20.94
N GLY A 347 -0.87 -14.29 -21.18
CA GLY A 347 -1.60 -15.29 -20.39
C GLY A 347 -3.12 -15.15 -20.49
N LEU A 348 -3.81 -15.32 -19.36
CA LEU A 348 -5.27 -15.11 -19.21
C LEU A 348 -6.18 -15.92 -20.14
N GLU A 349 -5.72 -17.06 -20.68
CA GLU A 349 -6.47 -17.87 -21.65
C GLU A 349 -7.89 -18.33 -21.19
N PRO A 350 -8.16 -18.61 -19.89
CA PRO A 350 -9.53 -18.82 -19.42
C PRO A 350 -10.43 -17.58 -19.63
N VAL A 351 -9.90 -16.40 -19.29
CA VAL A 351 -10.58 -15.10 -19.42
C VAL A 351 -10.83 -14.77 -20.89
N LYS A 352 -9.82 -14.90 -21.75
CA LYS A 352 -9.92 -14.67 -23.20
C LYS A 352 -11.04 -15.49 -23.83
N ARG A 353 -11.08 -16.79 -23.53
CA ARG A 353 -12.14 -17.69 -24.03
C ARG A 353 -13.52 -17.30 -23.51
N GLN A 354 -13.64 -16.91 -22.24
CA GLN A 354 -14.91 -16.49 -21.65
C GLN A 354 -15.45 -15.18 -22.25
N VAL A 355 -14.58 -14.18 -22.47
CA VAL A 355 -14.97 -12.92 -23.13
C VAL A 355 -15.34 -13.14 -24.60
N LYS A 356 -14.58 -13.95 -25.34
CA LYS A 356 -14.94 -14.37 -26.71
C LYS A 356 -16.30 -15.06 -26.77
N ALA A 357 -16.55 -16.03 -25.87
CA ALA A 357 -17.83 -16.74 -25.80
C ALA A 357 -18.99 -15.80 -25.49
N LEU A 358 -18.81 -14.85 -24.56
CA LEU A 358 -19.80 -13.82 -24.25
C LEU A 358 -20.06 -12.91 -25.45
N SER A 359 -19.01 -12.38 -26.10
CA SER A 359 -19.13 -11.54 -27.30
C SER A 359 -19.88 -12.24 -28.43
N ALA A 360 -19.60 -13.53 -28.67
CA ALA A 360 -20.33 -14.35 -29.63
C ALA A 360 -21.81 -14.52 -29.26
N GLN A 361 -22.12 -14.81 -27.98
CA GLN A 361 -23.50 -14.93 -27.49
C GLN A 361 -24.28 -13.61 -27.68
N LEU A 362 -23.66 -12.47 -27.41
CA LEU A 362 -24.28 -11.14 -27.55
C LEU A 362 -24.50 -10.76 -29.02
N SER A 363 -23.53 -11.07 -29.89
CA SER A 363 -23.66 -10.90 -31.35
C SER A 363 -24.79 -11.76 -31.93
N MET A 364 -24.93 -13.01 -31.49
CA MET A 364 -26.04 -13.87 -31.92
C MET A 364 -27.38 -13.45 -31.31
N ALA A 365 -27.40 -12.98 -30.06
CA ALA A 365 -28.59 -12.42 -29.43
C ALA A 365 -29.13 -11.20 -30.21
N ARG A 366 -28.24 -10.34 -30.70
CA ARG A 366 -28.58 -9.22 -31.60
C ARG A 366 -29.20 -9.68 -32.90
N LEU A 367 -28.54 -10.59 -33.62
CA LEU A 367 -29.02 -11.12 -34.89
C LEU A 367 -30.41 -11.75 -34.74
N ARG A 368 -30.62 -12.53 -33.68
CA ARG A 368 -31.92 -13.13 -33.36
C ARG A 368 -33.01 -12.08 -33.12
N ALA A 369 -32.73 -11.06 -32.31
CA ALA A 369 -33.72 -10.02 -32.01
C ALA A 369 -34.03 -9.15 -33.24
N GLY A 370 -33.05 -8.87 -34.11
CA GLY A 370 -33.27 -8.21 -35.40
C GLY A 370 -34.13 -9.03 -36.39
N GLN A 371 -34.16 -10.36 -36.22
CA GLN A 371 -35.05 -11.28 -36.94
C GLN A 371 -36.38 -11.54 -36.20
N GLY A 372 -36.71 -10.73 -35.18
CA GLY A 372 -37.95 -10.88 -34.39
C GLY A 372 -38.01 -12.13 -33.52
N LEU A 373 -36.92 -12.89 -33.39
CA LEU A 373 -36.89 -14.10 -32.55
C LEU A 373 -36.80 -13.72 -31.06
N PRO A 374 -37.40 -14.51 -30.16
CA PRO A 374 -37.24 -14.29 -28.72
C PRO A 374 -35.80 -14.48 -28.30
N VAL A 375 -35.34 -13.53 -27.48
CA VAL A 375 -33.99 -13.44 -26.91
C VAL A 375 -34.13 -13.14 -25.43
N ARG A 376 -33.42 -13.91 -24.60
CA ARG A 376 -33.36 -13.66 -23.15
C ARG A 376 -32.30 -12.59 -22.86
N PRO A 377 -32.53 -11.68 -21.91
CA PRO A 377 -31.47 -10.82 -21.39
C PRO A 377 -30.30 -11.66 -20.86
N PRO A 378 -29.09 -11.60 -21.45
CA PRO A 378 -27.85 -12.01 -20.79
C PRO A 378 -27.73 -11.35 -19.42
N LYS A 379 -27.20 -12.10 -18.45
CA LYS A 379 -26.79 -11.57 -17.16
C LYS A 379 -25.51 -10.76 -17.36
N ARG A 380 -25.53 -9.49 -16.93
CA ARG A 380 -24.51 -8.49 -17.31
C ARG A 380 -23.51 -8.12 -16.22
N HIS A 381 -23.61 -8.72 -15.02
CA HIS A 381 -22.72 -8.40 -13.91
C HIS A 381 -21.72 -9.54 -13.67
N PHE A 382 -20.49 -9.18 -13.27
CA PHE A 382 -19.36 -10.09 -13.20
C PHE A 382 -18.71 -10.11 -11.83
N VAL A 383 -18.10 -11.25 -11.49
CA VAL A 383 -17.20 -11.40 -10.33
C VAL A 383 -15.79 -11.66 -10.86
N PHE A 384 -14.85 -10.77 -10.61
CA PHE A 384 -13.44 -10.90 -11.00
C PHE A 384 -12.62 -11.36 -9.79
N SER A 385 -12.31 -12.64 -9.75
CA SER A 385 -11.64 -13.31 -8.62
C SER A 385 -10.16 -13.54 -8.95
N GLY A 386 -9.24 -12.99 -8.15
CA GLY A 386 -7.82 -13.29 -8.30
C GLY A 386 -6.88 -12.32 -7.59
N PRO A 387 -5.57 -12.65 -7.48
CA PRO A 387 -4.56 -11.82 -6.82
C PRO A 387 -4.40 -10.41 -7.41
N SER A 388 -3.65 -9.55 -6.72
CA SER A 388 -3.33 -8.21 -7.22
C SER A 388 -2.46 -8.27 -8.47
N GLY A 389 -2.67 -7.32 -9.40
CA GLY A 389 -1.88 -7.16 -10.62
C GLY A 389 -2.02 -8.26 -11.69
N THR A 390 -3.04 -9.12 -11.61
CA THR A 390 -3.38 -10.12 -12.66
C THR A 390 -4.20 -9.53 -13.84
N GLY A 391 -4.35 -8.21 -13.92
CA GLY A 391 -4.99 -7.54 -15.07
C GLY A 391 -6.51 -7.32 -14.99
N LYS A 392 -7.13 -7.57 -13.82
CA LYS A 392 -8.59 -7.37 -13.56
C LYS A 392 -9.15 -6.07 -14.14
N THR A 393 -8.60 -4.92 -13.75
CA THR A 393 -9.05 -3.59 -14.18
C THR A 393 -8.88 -3.35 -15.68
N THR A 394 -7.78 -3.85 -16.27
CA THR A 394 -7.52 -3.76 -17.71
C THR A 394 -8.57 -4.53 -18.51
N VAL A 395 -8.88 -5.76 -18.09
CA VAL A 395 -9.94 -6.57 -18.71
C VAL A 395 -11.33 -5.93 -18.51
N ALA A 396 -11.59 -5.30 -17.37
CA ALA A 396 -12.83 -4.55 -17.14
C ALA A 396 -13.00 -3.39 -18.15
N ARG A 397 -11.93 -2.63 -18.44
CA ARG A 397 -11.93 -1.56 -19.45
C ARG A 397 -12.09 -2.09 -20.88
N ILE A 398 -11.52 -3.26 -21.18
CA ILE A 398 -11.75 -3.94 -22.47
C ILE A 398 -13.20 -4.42 -22.58
N LEU A 399 -13.79 -4.99 -21.52
CA LEU A 399 -15.20 -5.38 -21.51
C LEU A 399 -16.14 -4.20 -21.71
N GLY A 400 -15.87 -3.04 -21.11
CA GLY A 400 -16.61 -1.81 -21.37
C GLY A 400 -16.65 -1.46 -22.87
N ARG A 401 -15.48 -1.47 -23.52
CA ARG A 401 -15.37 -1.28 -24.98
C ARG A 401 -16.05 -2.38 -25.78
N VAL A 402 -15.97 -3.65 -25.40
CA VAL A 402 -16.70 -4.75 -26.07
C VAL A 402 -18.21 -4.53 -25.96
N PHE A 403 -18.73 -4.16 -24.79
CA PHE A 403 -20.16 -3.89 -24.61
C PHE A 403 -20.61 -2.62 -25.35
N TYR A 404 -19.78 -1.57 -25.41
CA TYR A 404 -20.07 -0.35 -26.17
C TYR A 404 -19.98 -0.55 -27.69
N ALA A 405 -18.95 -1.24 -28.19
CA ALA A 405 -18.80 -1.56 -29.61
C ALA A 405 -19.87 -2.54 -30.10
N LEU A 406 -20.30 -3.47 -29.24
CA LEU A 406 -21.58 -4.12 -29.47
C LEU A 406 -22.68 -3.05 -29.46
N GLY A 407 -22.77 -2.19 -28.44
CA GLY A 407 -23.77 -1.13 -28.30
C GLY A 407 -24.80 -1.43 -27.21
N LEU A 408 -24.43 -2.25 -26.21
CA LEU A 408 -25.18 -2.62 -24.99
C LEU A 408 -25.06 -1.59 -23.87
N LEU A 409 -24.09 -0.71 -24.01
CA LEU A 409 -23.80 0.44 -23.16
C LEU A 409 -23.82 1.70 -24.03
N GLY A 410 -24.10 2.85 -23.41
CA GLY A 410 -24.13 4.15 -24.09
C GLY A 410 -22.74 4.78 -24.29
N GLY A 411 -21.74 4.28 -23.56
CA GLY A 411 -20.33 4.61 -23.69
C GLY A 411 -19.47 3.44 -23.21
N ASP A 412 -18.16 3.55 -23.39
CA ASP A 412 -17.16 2.55 -23.00
C ASP A 412 -16.44 2.87 -21.68
N HIS A 413 -16.86 3.95 -21.01
CA HIS A 413 -16.24 4.44 -19.79
C HIS A 413 -16.31 3.43 -18.63
N LEU A 414 -15.25 3.43 -17.82
CA LEU A 414 -15.09 2.62 -16.63
C LEU A 414 -14.98 3.57 -15.42
N VAL A 415 -15.92 3.48 -14.49
CA VAL A 415 -15.82 4.10 -13.17
C VAL A 415 -15.24 3.06 -12.22
N GLU A 416 -14.06 3.36 -11.68
CA GLU A 416 -13.40 2.54 -10.66
C GLU A 416 -13.81 3.06 -9.27
N ALA A 417 -14.12 2.15 -8.36
CA ALA A 417 -14.69 2.43 -7.05
C ALA A 417 -14.08 1.51 -5.99
N GLN A 418 -13.85 2.05 -4.80
CA GLN A 418 -13.48 1.31 -3.60
C GLN A 418 -14.52 1.57 -2.49
N ARG A 419 -14.35 0.91 -1.33
CA ARG A 419 -15.23 1.11 -0.16
C ARG A 419 -15.38 2.59 0.21
N SER A 420 -14.30 3.36 0.19
CA SER A 420 -14.28 4.80 0.50
C SER A 420 -15.19 5.64 -0.39
N ASP A 421 -15.50 5.16 -1.60
CA ASP A 421 -16.25 5.90 -2.59
C ASP A 421 -17.74 5.55 -2.52
N LEU A 422 -18.07 4.33 -2.08
CA LEU A 422 -19.43 3.83 -1.90
C LEU A 422 -20.01 4.12 -0.51
N VAL A 423 -19.18 4.14 0.54
CA VAL A 423 -19.62 4.26 1.94
C VAL A 423 -19.47 5.71 2.42
N GLY A 424 -20.51 6.25 3.04
CA GLY A 424 -20.51 7.58 3.67
C GLY A 424 -19.96 7.54 5.10
N GLU A 425 -19.54 8.69 5.62
CA GLU A 425 -18.99 8.79 6.98
C GLU A 425 -20.08 8.85 8.06
N TYR A 426 -21.28 9.33 7.68
CA TYR A 426 -22.40 9.52 8.59
C TYR A 426 -23.66 8.73 8.14
N LEU A 427 -24.54 8.44 9.11
CA LEU A 427 -25.77 7.67 8.90
C LEU A 427 -26.68 8.30 7.84
N GLY A 428 -27.05 7.53 6.82
CA GLY A 428 -27.90 7.96 5.71
C GLY A 428 -27.17 8.63 4.54
N GLN A 429 -25.89 8.98 4.68
CA GLN A 429 -25.09 9.49 3.55
C GLN A 429 -24.69 8.38 2.57
N THR A 430 -24.42 7.17 3.07
CA THR A 430 -23.98 6.04 2.25
C THR A 430 -24.92 5.76 1.09
N ALA A 431 -26.23 5.80 1.32
CA ALA A 431 -27.19 5.62 0.24
C ALA A 431 -27.10 6.72 -0.84
N VAL A 432 -26.87 7.98 -0.45
CA VAL A 432 -26.71 9.10 -1.41
C VAL A 432 -25.44 8.89 -2.23
N LYS A 433 -24.30 8.75 -1.54
CA LYS A 433 -22.97 8.61 -2.13
C LYS A 433 -22.86 7.41 -3.08
N ALA A 434 -23.41 6.26 -2.68
CA ALA A 434 -23.49 5.09 -3.55
C ALA A 434 -24.38 5.32 -4.78
N ASN A 435 -25.52 6.03 -4.65
CA ASN A 435 -26.34 6.36 -5.82
C ASN A 435 -25.62 7.31 -6.78
N GLU A 436 -24.98 8.37 -6.29
CA GLU A 436 -24.23 9.33 -7.11
C GLU A 436 -23.08 8.66 -7.89
N LEU A 437 -22.32 7.80 -7.23
CA LEU A 437 -21.25 7.02 -7.87
C LEU A 437 -21.82 6.07 -8.93
N ILE A 438 -22.93 5.39 -8.65
CA ILE A 438 -23.59 4.52 -9.63
C ILE A 438 -24.20 5.33 -10.79
N ASP A 439 -24.76 6.51 -10.52
CA ASP A 439 -25.26 7.46 -11.54
C ASP A 439 -24.13 7.88 -12.49
N SER A 440 -22.92 8.13 -11.97
CA SER A 440 -21.74 8.45 -12.79
C SER A 440 -21.30 7.32 -13.73
N ALA A 441 -21.62 6.06 -13.39
CA ALA A 441 -21.33 4.87 -14.18
C ALA A 441 -22.48 4.45 -15.13
N LEU A 442 -23.62 5.15 -15.09
CA LEU A 442 -24.77 4.80 -15.91
C LEU A 442 -24.50 5.04 -17.39
N GLY A 443 -24.64 3.98 -18.19
CA GLY A 443 -24.28 3.96 -19.59
C GLY A 443 -22.90 3.36 -19.84
N GLY A 444 -22.16 2.96 -18.79
CA GLY A 444 -20.84 2.34 -18.86
C GLY A 444 -20.69 1.18 -17.86
N VAL A 445 -19.48 1.03 -17.32
CA VAL A 445 -19.10 -0.03 -16.38
C VAL A 445 -18.73 0.56 -15.02
N LEU A 446 -19.31 0.04 -13.94
CA LEU A 446 -18.86 0.25 -12.57
C LEU A 446 -17.97 -0.94 -12.15
N PHE A 447 -16.74 -0.66 -11.74
CA PHE A 447 -15.78 -1.64 -11.22
C PHE A 447 -15.51 -1.37 -9.75
N VAL A 448 -15.97 -2.26 -8.88
CA VAL A 448 -15.79 -2.17 -7.43
C VAL A 448 -14.62 -3.07 -7.04
N ASP A 449 -13.47 -2.49 -6.72
CA ASP A 449 -12.30 -3.24 -6.27
C ASP A 449 -12.38 -3.55 -4.77
N GLU A 450 -11.77 -4.68 -4.38
CA GLU A 450 -11.86 -5.28 -3.05
C GLU A 450 -13.29 -5.28 -2.47
N ALA A 451 -14.29 -5.64 -3.29
CA ALA A 451 -15.71 -5.50 -2.98
C ALA A 451 -16.17 -6.23 -1.69
N TYR A 452 -15.42 -7.25 -1.25
CA TYR A 452 -15.64 -7.95 0.03
C TYR A 452 -15.44 -7.04 1.25
N SER A 453 -14.68 -5.96 1.12
CA SER A 453 -14.53 -4.93 2.16
C SER A 453 -15.83 -4.19 2.48
N LEU A 454 -16.87 -4.30 1.64
CA LEU A 454 -18.22 -3.78 1.91
C LEU A 454 -18.99 -4.66 2.91
N SER A 455 -18.59 -5.92 3.15
CA SER A 455 -19.30 -6.85 4.05
C SER A 455 -18.41 -7.34 5.19
N ASN A 456 -18.09 -6.46 6.14
CA ASN A 456 -17.26 -6.80 7.30
C ASN A 456 -18.07 -7.40 8.45
N GLY A 457 -18.18 -8.73 8.48
CA GLY A 457 -18.79 -9.49 9.58
C GLY A 457 -17.88 -9.76 10.80
N ALA A 458 -16.61 -9.33 10.76
CA ALA A 458 -15.58 -9.72 11.74
C ALA A 458 -15.65 -8.97 13.08
N TYR A 459 -16.37 -7.85 13.16
CA TYR A 459 -16.62 -7.13 14.42
C TYR A 459 -18.05 -7.44 14.89
N GLY A 460 -18.22 -7.78 16.17
CA GLY A 460 -19.48 -8.23 16.79
C GLY A 460 -20.63 -7.21 16.83
N ARG A 461 -20.53 -6.11 16.08
CA ARG A 461 -21.58 -5.16 15.75
C ARG A 461 -21.40 -4.87 14.26
N GLY A 462 -22.28 -5.44 13.43
CA GLY A 462 -22.12 -5.49 11.97
C GLY A 462 -21.97 -4.10 11.33
N ASP A 463 -21.24 -4.07 10.22
CA ASP A 463 -20.92 -2.88 9.44
C ASP A 463 -22.12 -2.41 8.60
N ALA A 464 -23.11 -1.85 9.30
CA ALA A 464 -24.39 -1.44 8.72
C ALA A 464 -24.26 -0.46 7.54
N TYR A 465 -23.19 0.34 7.49
CA TYR A 465 -22.93 1.25 6.38
C TYR A 465 -22.43 0.50 5.13
N GLY A 466 -21.53 -0.48 5.29
CA GLY A 466 -21.12 -1.36 4.20
C GLY A 466 -22.28 -2.17 3.63
N ASP A 467 -23.13 -2.71 4.51
CA ASP A 467 -24.35 -3.42 4.13
C ASP A 467 -25.36 -2.51 3.40
N GLU A 468 -25.51 -1.25 3.83
CA GLU A 468 -26.36 -0.24 3.15
C GLU A 468 -25.86 0.05 1.72
N ALA A 469 -24.55 0.28 1.54
CA ALA A 469 -23.94 0.47 0.22
C ALA A 469 -24.19 -0.74 -0.69
N LEU A 470 -24.05 -1.96 -0.14
CA LEU A 470 -24.26 -3.19 -0.88
C LEU A 470 -25.74 -3.39 -1.28
N GLN A 471 -26.69 -3.01 -0.43
CA GLN A 471 -28.12 -3.02 -0.76
C GLN A 471 -28.47 -2.02 -1.87
N VAL A 472 -27.89 -0.82 -1.84
CA VAL A 472 -28.07 0.18 -2.91
C VAL A 472 -27.48 -0.34 -4.23
N LEU A 473 -26.27 -0.89 -4.19
CA LEU A 473 -25.63 -1.50 -5.36
C LEU A 473 -26.45 -2.64 -5.95
N LEU A 474 -26.98 -3.54 -5.11
CA LEU A 474 -27.86 -4.64 -5.52
C LEU A 474 -29.15 -4.16 -6.19
N LYS A 475 -29.80 -3.14 -5.61
CA LYS A 475 -31.03 -2.56 -6.15
C LYS A 475 -30.77 -1.91 -7.51
N ARG A 476 -29.74 -1.07 -7.59
CA ARG A 476 -29.37 -0.32 -8.80
C ARG A 476 -28.87 -1.23 -9.93
N ALA A 477 -28.16 -2.31 -9.60
CA ALA A 477 -27.77 -3.33 -10.56
C ALA A 477 -29.00 -3.99 -11.21
N GLU A 478 -30.12 -4.18 -10.50
CA GLU A 478 -31.37 -4.67 -11.08
C GLU A 478 -32.12 -3.58 -11.86
N ASP A 479 -32.34 -2.42 -11.23
CA ASP A 479 -33.16 -1.32 -11.77
C ASP A 479 -32.55 -0.70 -13.05
N ASN A 480 -31.22 -0.77 -13.23
CA ASN A 480 -30.50 -0.17 -14.36
C ASN A 480 -29.72 -1.19 -15.23
N ARG A 481 -30.03 -2.49 -15.11
CA ARG A 481 -29.35 -3.60 -15.82
C ARG A 481 -29.30 -3.49 -17.36
N ASP A 482 -30.12 -2.63 -17.95
CA ASP A 482 -30.17 -2.35 -19.39
C ASP A 482 -29.07 -1.38 -19.84
N ARG A 483 -28.59 -0.52 -18.93
CA ARG A 483 -27.61 0.54 -19.19
C ARG A 483 -26.38 0.53 -18.26
N LEU A 484 -26.32 -0.38 -17.29
CA LEU A 484 -25.21 -0.50 -16.34
C LEU A 484 -24.64 -1.92 -16.33
N VAL A 485 -23.31 -2.02 -16.41
CA VAL A 485 -22.56 -3.24 -16.07
C VAL A 485 -21.86 -3.02 -14.74
N VAL A 486 -21.90 -4.02 -13.85
CA VAL A 486 -21.20 -3.97 -12.55
C VAL A 486 -20.24 -5.14 -12.47
N ILE A 487 -19.00 -4.86 -12.11
CA ILE A 487 -17.93 -5.85 -11.92
C ILE A 487 -17.45 -5.73 -10.47
N LEU A 488 -17.62 -6.79 -9.69
CA LEU A 488 -17.06 -6.88 -8.34
C LEU A 488 -15.72 -7.59 -8.41
N ALA A 489 -14.65 -6.99 -7.91
CA ALA A 489 -13.31 -7.55 -7.94
C ALA A 489 -12.75 -7.77 -6.53
N GLY A 490 -11.84 -8.73 -6.40
CA GLY A 490 -11.14 -9.01 -5.15
C GLY A 490 -10.34 -10.31 -5.17
N TYR A 491 -9.72 -10.63 -4.04
CA TYR A 491 -9.07 -11.93 -3.82
C TYR A 491 -10.11 -13.06 -3.75
N PRO A 492 -9.78 -14.29 -4.21
CA PRO A 492 -10.76 -15.38 -4.31
C PRO A 492 -11.53 -15.64 -3.01
N GLU A 493 -10.82 -15.78 -1.88
CA GLU A 493 -11.40 -16.07 -0.57
C GLU A 493 -12.39 -14.99 -0.11
N GLY A 494 -12.02 -13.71 -0.24
CA GLY A 494 -12.88 -12.58 0.11
C GLY A 494 -14.14 -12.55 -0.76
N MET A 495 -14.02 -12.82 -2.06
CA MET A 495 -15.17 -12.88 -2.96
C MET A 495 -16.09 -14.07 -2.65
N ASP A 496 -15.54 -15.23 -2.27
CA ASP A 496 -16.34 -16.39 -1.89
C ASP A 496 -17.08 -16.16 -0.56
N GLN A 497 -16.45 -15.48 0.41
CA GLN A 497 -17.10 -15.03 1.65
C GLN A 497 -18.23 -14.03 1.37
N LEU A 498 -17.97 -12.99 0.57
CA LEU A 498 -18.96 -11.96 0.19
C LEU A 498 -20.21 -12.59 -0.46
N LEU A 499 -20.01 -13.48 -1.44
CA LEU A 499 -21.11 -14.14 -2.17
C LEU A 499 -21.91 -15.11 -1.27
N THR A 500 -21.24 -15.77 -0.32
CA THR A 500 -21.88 -16.68 0.65
C THR A 500 -22.70 -15.90 1.68
N ALA A 501 -22.17 -14.79 2.20
CA ALA A 501 -22.85 -13.92 3.14
C ALA A 501 -24.06 -13.21 2.51
N ASN A 502 -24.02 -12.93 1.21
CA ASN A 502 -25.06 -12.17 0.50
C ASN A 502 -25.67 -12.96 -0.68
N PRO A 503 -26.66 -13.85 -0.44
CA PRO A 503 -27.33 -14.62 -1.49
C PRO A 503 -27.93 -13.76 -2.62
N GLY A 504 -28.30 -12.52 -2.32
CA GLY A 504 -28.75 -11.52 -3.29
C GLY A 504 -27.73 -11.22 -4.39
N LEU A 505 -26.43 -11.23 -4.06
CA LEU A 505 -25.33 -11.11 -5.04
C LEU A 505 -25.23 -12.37 -5.89
N GLY A 506 -25.20 -13.56 -5.25
CA GLY A 506 -25.06 -14.84 -5.94
C GLY A 506 -26.11 -15.08 -7.03
N SER A 507 -27.31 -14.52 -6.90
CA SER A 507 -28.35 -14.60 -7.94
C SER A 507 -28.12 -13.69 -9.17
N ARG A 508 -27.46 -12.54 -8.98
CA ARG A 508 -27.30 -11.46 -9.97
C ARG A 508 -25.92 -11.47 -10.64
N PHE A 509 -24.88 -11.79 -9.88
CA PHE A 509 -23.47 -11.81 -10.28
C PHE A 509 -23.03 -13.25 -10.61
N THR A 510 -23.76 -13.94 -11.49
CA THR A 510 -23.49 -15.37 -11.75
C THR A 510 -22.30 -15.65 -12.66
N THR A 511 -21.71 -14.62 -13.27
CA THR A 511 -20.60 -14.79 -14.21
C THR A 511 -19.29 -14.50 -13.50
N ARG A 512 -18.73 -15.53 -12.84
CA ARG A 512 -17.38 -15.47 -12.28
C ARG A 512 -16.33 -15.60 -13.39
N VAL A 513 -15.26 -14.81 -13.27
CA VAL A 513 -14.08 -14.79 -14.13
C VAL A 513 -12.89 -14.89 -13.19
N ASP A 514 -12.14 -15.99 -13.29
CA ASP A 514 -10.97 -16.22 -12.44
C ASP A 514 -9.68 -15.77 -13.14
N PHE A 515 -8.87 -15.00 -12.41
CA PHE A 515 -7.61 -14.39 -12.81
C PHE A 515 -6.48 -15.04 -12.01
N PRO A 516 -5.93 -16.18 -12.48
CA PRO A 516 -4.84 -16.86 -11.78
C PRO A 516 -3.56 -16.00 -11.79
N SER A 517 -2.66 -16.29 -10.85
CA SER A 517 -1.29 -15.79 -10.83
C SER A 517 -0.56 -16.17 -12.11
N TYR A 518 0.33 -15.30 -12.59
CA TYR A 518 1.09 -15.56 -13.81
C TYR A 518 2.19 -16.60 -13.59
N ARG A 519 2.39 -17.44 -14.61
CA ARG A 519 3.49 -18.41 -14.68
C ARG A 519 4.82 -17.70 -14.99
N PRO A 520 5.99 -18.30 -14.70
CA PRO A 520 7.29 -17.70 -14.99
C PRO A 520 7.47 -17.25 -16.45
N SER A 521 6.98 -18.04 -17.41
CA SER A 521 7.01 -17.69 -18.84
C SER A 521 6.08 -16.52 -19.20
N GLU A 522 4.96 -16.37 -18.50
CA GLU A 522 4.02 -15.26 -18.67
C GLU A 522 4.60 -13.98 -18.06
N LEU A 523 5.21 -14.05 -16.86
CA LEU A 523 5.93 -12.94 -16.24
C LEU A 523 7.08 -12.42 -17.13
N THR A 524 7.90 -13.34 -17.66
CA THR A 524 8.99 -12.99 -18.59
C THR A 524 8.45 -12.29 -19.84
N ALA A 525 7.38 -12.81 -20.43
CA ALA A 525 6.73 -12.20 -21.59
C ALA A 525 6.08 -10.83 -21.27
N ILE A 526 5.52 -10.64 -20.06
CA ILE A 526 5.03 -9.33 -19.60
C ILE A 526 6.18 -8.32 -19.54
N GLY A 527 7.33 -8.67 -18.99
CA GLY A 527 8.51 -7.80 -18.98
C GLY A 527 9.00 -7.45 -20.38
N GLY A 528 8.94 -8.39 -21.33
CA GLY A 528 9.24 -8.14 -22.75
C GLY A 528 8.24 -7.17 -23.41
N VAL A 529 6.93 -7.34 -23.17
CA VAL A 529 5.89 -6.44 -23.68
C VAL A 529 6.04 -5.04 -23.09
N LEU A 530 6.26 -4.91 -21.78
CA LEU A 530 6.44 -3.62 -21.12
C LEU A 530 7.61 -2.82 -21.68
N ALA A 531 8.75 -3.47 -21.95
CA ALA A 531 9.88 -2.81 -22.61
C ALA A 531 9.51 -2.37 -24.03
N ALA A 532 8.97 -3.29 -24.84
CA ALA A 532 8.64 -3.02 -26.24
C ALA A 532 7.60 -1.90 -26.43
N GLU A 533 6.58 -1.81 -25.55
CA GLU A 533 5.56 -0.74 -25.59
C GLU A 533 6.16 0.66 -25.32
N ASN A 534 7.27 0.73 -24.60
CA ASN A 534 7.98 1.98 -24.30
C ASN A 534 9.17 2.25 -25.26
N GLY A 535 9.40 1.37 -26.23
CA GLY A 535 10.51 1.48 -27.19
C GLY A 535 11.85 0.95 -26.68
N ASP A 536 11.85 0.26 -25.54
CA ASP A 536 13.01 -0.38 -24.91
C ASP A 536 13.10 -1.88 -25.27
N GLY A 537 14.28 -2.46 -25.07
CA GLY A 537 14.52 -3.90 -25.15
C GLY A 537 15.48 -4.37 -24.05
N TRP A 538 15.31 -5.61 -23.62
CA TRP A 538 16.25 -6.31 -22.76
C TRP A 538 17.39 -6.88 -23.62
N ASP A 539 18.65 -6.77 -23.17
CA ASP A 539 19.73 -7.55 -23.77
C ASP A 539 19.61 -9.04 -23.40
N GLU A 540 20.41 -9.89 -24.06
CA GLU A 540 20.29 -11.36 -23.94
C GLU A 540 20.53 -11.84 -22.49
N GLU A 541 21.51 -11.25 -21.80
CA GLU A 541 21.81 -11.54 -20.40
C GLU A 541 20.69 -11.07 -19.46
N ALA A 542 20.16 -9.86 -19.65
CA ALA A 542 19.03 -9.37 -18.86
C ALA A 542 17.75 -10.18 -19.10
N LEU A 543 17.50 -10.65 -20.32
CA LEU A 543 16.31 -11.44 -20.64
C LEU A 543 16.38 -12.86 -20.04
N GLU A 544 17.56 -13.46 -19.99
CA GLU A 544 17.76 -14.75 -19.31
C GLU A 544 17.62 -14.58 -17.79
N GLU A 545 18.20 -13.52 -17.20
CA GLU A 545 18.04 -13.27 -15.76
C GLU A 545 16.60 -12.86 -15.40
N LEU A 546 15.89 -12.13 -16.26
CA LEU A 546 14.46 -11.85 -16.07
C LEU A 546 13.63 -13.14 -16.02
N ARG A 547 14.03 -14.18 -16.76
CA ARG A 547 13.43 -15.52 -16.71
C ARG A 547 13.78 -16.25 -15.41
N SER A 548 15.04 -16.18 -14.98
CA SER A 548 15.52 -16.68 -13.68
C SER A 548 14.73 -16.07 -12.51
N ILE A 549 14.68 -14.73 -12.44
CA ILE A 549 13.88 -13.95 -11.48
C ILE A 549 12.41 -14.37 -11.52
N SER A 550 11.82 -14.47 -12.72
CA SER A 550 10.42 -14.89 -12.90
C SER A 550 10.15 -16.32 -12.43
N GLY A 551 11.12 -17.23 -12.54
CA GLY A 551 11.06 -18.57 -11.95
C GLY A 551 11.10 -18.49 -10.42
N HIS A 552 12.13 -17.85 -9.89
CA HIS A 552 12.38 -17.73 -8.46
C HIS A 552 11.19 -17.15 -7.68
N VAL A 553 10.60 -16.03 -8.13
CA VAL A 553 9.47 -15.40 -7.41
C VAL A 553 8.19 -16.25 -7.45
N VAL A 554 8.04 -17.18 -8.40
CA VAL A 554 6.92 -18.13 -8.41
C VAL A 554 7.23 -19.34 -7.53
N GLU A 555 8.44 -19.90 -7.63
CA GLU A 555 8.88 -21.05 -6.81
C GLU A 555 8.83 -20.75 -5.30
N GLN A 556 9.19 -19.54 -4.90
CA GLN A 556 9.12 -19.09 -3.50
C GLN A 556 7.70 -18.68 -3.05
N GLY A 557 6.68 -18.79 -3.91
CA GLY A 557 5.30 -18.40 -3.62
C GLY A 557 5.11 -16.88 -3.45
N TRP A 558 6.05 -16.08 -3.94
CA TRP A 558 6.13 -14.63 -3.67
C TRP A 558 5.27 -13.76 -4.57
N ILE A 559 4.88 -14.27 -5.75
CA ILE A 559 4.37 -13.45 -6.85
C ILE A 559 3.05 -12.72 -6.54
N ASP A 560 2.17 -13.31 -5.74
CA ASP A 560 0.87 -12.73 -5.43
C ASP A 560 0.96 -11.50 -4.53
N GLU A 561 1.93 -11.51 -3.61
CA GLU A 561 2.25 -10.39 -2.73
C GLU A 561 3.04 -9.28 -3.44
N LEU A 562 3.94 -9.67 -4.35
CA LEU A 562 4.62 -8.73 -5.25
C LEU A 562 3.63 -8.10 -6.26
N GLY A 563 2.43 -8.68 -6.40
CA GLY A 563 1.37 -8.17 -7.24
C GLY A 563 1.54 -8.50 -8.72
N ASN A 564 2.02 -9.69 -9.08
CA ASN A 564 1.99 -10.23 -10.45
C ASN A 564 2.51 -9.25 -11.52
N GLY A 565 1.66 -8.72 -12.40
CA GLY A 565 2.09 -7.77 -13.45
C GLY A 565 2.56 -6.40 -12.90
N ARG A 566 2.17 -6.04 -11.67
CA ARG A 566 2.67 -4.83 -10.99
C ARG A 566 4.15 -4.99 -10.63
N PHE A 567 4.57 -6.18 -10.17
CA PHE A 567 5.98 -6.49 -9.92
C PHE A 567 6.84 -6.24 -11.16
N LEU A 568 6.44 -6.78 -12.32
CA LEU A 568 7.18 -6.61 -13.58
C LEU A 568 7.21 -5.16 -14.05
N ARG A 569 6.13 -4.41 -13.85
CA ARG A 569 6.08 -2.96 -14.12
C ARG A 569 7.08 -2.19 -13.25
N THR A 570 7.07 -2.40 -11.94
CA THR A 570 8.01 -1.74 -11.01
C THR A 570 9.46 -2.17 -11.28
N LEU A 571 9.70 -3.44 -11.59
CA LEU A 571 11.02 -3.95 -11.95
C LEU A 571 11.56 -3.32 -13.24
N TYR A 572 10.70 -3.18 -14.26
CA TYR A 572 11.02 -2.46 -15.50
C TYR A 572 11.29 -0.97 -15.23
N GLU A 573 10.40 -0.27 -14.53
CA GLU A 573 10.54 1.16 -14.20
C GLU A 573 11.83 1.46 -13.43
N LYS A 574 12.19 0.63 -12.45
CA LYS A 574 13.47 0.74 -11.73
C LYS A 574 14.67 0.36 -12.61
N SER A 575 14.54 -0.63 -13.50
CA SER A 575 15.60 -0.96 -14.48
C SER A 575 15.88 0.23 -15.41
N CYS A 576 14.86 0.95 -15.88
CA CYS A 576 15.06 2.19 -16.64
C CYS A 576 15.80 3.26 -15.82
N ALA A 577 15.45 3.44 -14.54
CA ALA A 577 16.15 4.39 -13.67
C ALA A 577 17.63 4.03 -13.46
N TYR A 578 17.96 2.73 -13.33
CA TYR A 578 19.35 2.27 -13.22
C TYR A 578 20.11 2.36 -14.55
N ARG A 579 19.45 2.11 -15.70
CA ARG A 579 20.00 2.39 -17.04
C ARG A 579 20.40 3.85 -17.14
N ASP A 580 19.51 4.78 -16.79
CA ASP A 580 19.75 6.22 -16.93
C ASP A 580 20.88 6.69 -15.99
N LEU A 581 20.96 6.13 -14.77
CA LEU A 581 22.08 6.34 -13.85
C LEU A 581 23.41 5.84 -14.44
N ARG A 582 23.43 4.63 -15.01
CA ARG A 582 24.62 4.06 -15.67
C ARG A 582 25.08 4.93 -16.86
N LEU A 583 24.14 5.36 -17.70
CA LEU A 583 24.42 6.20 -18.86
C LEU A 583 24.89 7.61 -18.50
N THR A 584 24.58 8.11 -17.29
CA THR A 584 25.16 9.36 -16.77
C THR A 584 26.69 9.26 -16.61
N GLY A 585 27.22 8.04 -16.38
CA GLY A 585 28.66 7.77 -16.31
C GLY A 585 29.34 7.47 -17.66
N PHE A 586 28.64 7.55 -18.80
CA PHE A 586 29.24 7.22 -20.09
C PHE A 586 30.26 8.30 -20.55
N PRO A 587 31.43 7.91 -21.09
CA PRO A 587 32.45 8.84 -21.57
C PRO A 587 32.12 9.48 -22.93
N ARG A 588 31.03 9.05 -23.58
CA ARG A 588 30.48 9.60 -24.84
C ARG A 588 28.99 9.84 -24.67
N SER A 589 28.40 10.72 -25.49
CA SER A 589 26.95 10.81 -25.58
C SER A 589 26.35 9.42 -25.88
N PRO A 590 25.34 8.96 -25.12
CA PRO A 590 24.60 7.75 -25.45
C PRO A 590 23.94 7.86 -26.84
N GLY A 591 24.00 6.77 -27.60
CA GLY A 591 23.26 6.61 -28.85
C GLY A 591 21.86 6.04 -28.61
N ARG A 592 21.06 5.90 -29.68
CA ARG A 592 19.71 5.32 -29.60
C ARG A 592 19.70 3.95 -28.91
N GLU A 593 20.62 3.07 -29.32
CA GLU A 593 20.77 1.72 -28.77
C GLU A 593 21.13 1.75 -27.27
N ASP A 594 22.07 2.61 -26.86
CA ASP A 594 22.43 2.74 -25.44
C ASP A 594 21.24 3.16 -24.57
N LEU A 595 20.38 4.06 -25.09
CA LEU A 595 19.17 4.55 -24.44
C LEU A 595 18.03 3.52 -24.44
N SER A 596 17.90 2.71 -25.50
CA SER A 596 16.82 1.73 -25.64
C SER A 596 17.14 0.34 -25.08
N THR A 597 18.30 0.13 -24.44
CA THR A 597 18.73 -1.21 -23.99
C THR A 597 18.92 -1.27 -22.48
N LEU A 598 18.03 -2.05 -21.84
CA LEU A 598 18.14 -2.50 -20.45
C LEU A 598 19.10 -3.69 -20.39
N ARG A 599 20.10 -3.62 -19.50
CA ARG A 599 21.14 -4.65 -19.37
C ARG A 599 21.11 -5.29 -18.00
N LEU A 600 21.77 -6.45 -17.87
CA LEU A 600 21.81 -7.24 -16.64
C LEU A 600 22.13 -6.43 -15.36
N PRO A 601 23.10 -5.48 -15.34
CA PRO A 601 23.35 -4.67 -14.14
C PRO A 601 22.17 -3.79 -13.71
N ASP A 602 21.37 -3.28 -14.66
CA ASP A 602 20.22 -2.43 -14.34
C ASP A 602 19.11 -3.26 -13.68
N LEU A 603 18.84 -4.43 -14.27
CA LEU A 603 17.87 -5.40 -13.79
C LEU A 603 18.24 -5.92 -12.39
N MET A 604 19.51 -6.25 -12.16
CA MET A 604 19.95 -6.77 -10.86
C MET A 604 19.88 -5.73 -9.75
N GLN A 605 20.19 -4.46 -10.02
CA GLN A 605 20.02 -3.38 -9.04
C GLN A 605 18.53 -3.14 -8.76
N ALA A 606 17.69 -3.07 -9.81
CA ALA A 606 16.25 -2.94 -9.68
C ALA A 606 15.63 -4.09 -8.87
N TYR A 607 16.04 -5.34 -9.12
CA TYR A 607 15.55 -6.51 -8.39
C TYR A 607 15.98 -6.50 -6.93
N GLY A 608 17.25 -6.17 -6.65
CA GLY A 608 17.76 -6.02 -5.28
C GLY A 608 16.99 -4.95 -4.49
N GLU A 609 16.68 -3.82 -5.11
CA GLU A 609 15.88 -2.75 -4.49
C GLU A 609 14.44 -3.23 -4.21
N VAL A 610 13.75 -3.84 -5.19
CA VAL A 610 12.38 -4.35 -5.04
C VAL A 610 12.30 -5.42 -3.94
N LEU A 611 13.31 -6.27 -3.80
CA LEU A 611 13.38 -7.24 -2.71
C LEU A 611 13.83 -6.66 -1.36
N SER A 612 14.59 -5.57 -1.31
CA SER A 612 15.07 -5.00 -0.04
C SER A 612 13.96 -4.51 0.90
N GLY A 613 12.74 -4.30 0.38
CA GLY A 613 11.54 -4.04 1.17
C GLY A 613 10.99 -5.27 1.92
N ARG A 614 11.53 -6.47 1.67
CA ARG A 614 11.17 -7.71 2.37
C ARG A 614 12.26 -8.13 3.35
N GLY A 615 12.02 -7.88 4.63
CA GLY A 615 12.72 -8.61 5.69
C GLY A 615 12.43 -10.12 5.61
N PRO A 616 13.30 -10.98 6.16
CA PRO A 616 13.13 -12.42 6.11
C PRO A 616 11.83 -12.82 6.82
N ARG A 617 11.01 -13.64 6.14
CA ARG A 617 9.86 -14.29 6.75
C ARG A 617 10.27 -15.63 7.32
N ASN A 618 9.89 -15.89 8.58
CA ASN A 618 9.92 -17.24 9.11
C ASN A 618 8.99 -18.14 8.30
N PRO A 619 9.34 -19.42 8.08
CA PRO A 619 8.41 -20.40 7.51
C PRO A 619 7.18 -20.55 8.40
N PRO A 620 6.02 -20.97 7.85
CA PRO A 620 4.83 -21.24 8.64
C PRO A 620 5.11 -22.37 9.66
N PRO A 621 4.46 -22.34 10.84
CA PRO A 621 4.56 -23.42 11.80
C PRO A 621 4.00 -24.72 11.19
N LEU A 622 4.72 -25.82 11.41
CA LEU A 622 4.34 -27.19 11.06
C LEU A 622 3.19 -27.72 11.94
#